data_AF-A0A522N362-F1
#
_entry.id   AF-A0A522N362-F1
#
_cell.length_a   1.000
_cell.length_b   1.000
_cell.length_c   1.000
_cell.angle_alpha   90.00
_cell.angle_beta   90.00
_cell.angle_gamma   90.00
#
_symmetry.space_group_name_H-M   'P 1'
#
loop_
_entity.id
_entity.type
_entity.pdbx_description
1 polymer ?
#
loop_
_entity_poly.entity_id
_entity_poly.type
_entity_poly.pdbx_seq_one_letter_code
_entity_poly.pdbx_strand_id
1 'polypeptide(L)'
;MRSVLTSLLIFAAGALLALLLSGHVFLTSPATGTTASTTPASVRTALSPVDSPAPLNGDWPENGPSPEQVLYLQRNLVRAALRKLTPRVAGKPNLYLVTFAGDGGEDVFRNEAEYAARLFAKRFGATSHSVVLENNPATLSTHPLASWSNLEDVLHGLGKIMKPDRDILMLYVTSHGDEDHDLLVDMDPLPLDQIGASDLAGILDRQPFKWKVLVVNACYSGGFIPPLRGPGTLVLTAARTDRSSFGCGSDSDITYFGKAWLVDALNRTPDFIQAFKLANIDISRWEKQDKVTPSEPQIDIGAGIAGQLALWRKGFIPGPDVPFVPPAAPATARSASLRQ
;
A
#
# COMPACT_ATOMS: atom_id res chain seq x y z
N MET A 1 16.09 -26.90 -50.92
CA MET A 1 17.42 -27.33 -50.47
C MET A 1 17.95 -26.30 -49.48
N ARG A 2 18.07 -26.72 -48.21
CA ARG A 2 19.11 -26.36 -47.23
C ARG A 2 19.30 -24.88 -46.84
N SER A 3 19.33 -24.45 -45.58
CA SER A 3 19.14 -25.13 -44.30
C SER A 3 18.91 -24.06 -43.22
N VAL A 4 17.89 -24.29 -42.40
CA VAL A 4 17.81 -23.85 -41.00
C VAL A 4 18.89 -24.60 -40.22
N LEU A 5 19.64 -23.93 -39.33
CA LEU A 5 20.26 -24.42 -38.09
C LEU A 5 21.49 -23.55 -37.76
N THR A 6 21.48 -22.89 -36.59
CA THR A 6 22.53 -23.00 -35.54
C THR A 6 22.21 -22.04 -34.39
N SER A 7 21.22 -22.43 -33.59
CA SER A 7 21.15 -22.09 -32.16
C SER A 7 21.72 -23.29 -31.38
N LEU A 8 22.22 -23.04 -30.16
CA LEU A 8 22.77 -23.98 -29.15
C LEU A 8 24.29 -24.03 -29.07
N LEU A 9 24.84 -23.44 -28.00
CA LEU A 9 25.91 -24.01 -27.17
C LEU A 9 26.34 -23.01 -26.07
N ILE A 10 25.58 -22.86 -24.98
CA ILE A 10 26.14 -22.65 -23.61
C ILE A 10 25.09 -23.20 -22.61
N PHE A 11 25.58 -23.89 -21.57
CA PHE A 11 24.88 -24.48 -20.42
C PHE A 11 24.40 -25.92 -20.54
N ALA A 12 25.35 -26.84 -20.40
CA ALA A 12 25.12 -28.15 -19.80
C ALA A 12 25.92 -28.22 -18.49
N ALA A 13 25.24 -28.46 -17.37
CA ALA A 13 25.59 -29.46 -16.35
C ALA A 13 24.92 -29.13 -15.00
N GLY A 14 23.93 -29.93 -14.62
CA GLY A 14 23.47 -29.97 -13.22
C GLY A 14 21.98 -30.19 -13.06
N ALA A 15 21.53 -31.44 -13.24
CA ALA A 15 20.43 -32.09 -12.50
C ALA A 15 19.79 -33.19 -13.35
N LEU A 16 20.04 -34.45 -12.97
CA LEU A 16 19.30 -35.69 -13.23
C LEU A 16 20.31 -36.81 -12.92
N LEU A 17 20.05 -37.84 -12.13
CA LEU A 17 18.80 -38.42 -11.68
C LEU A 17 19.19 -39.40 -10.56
N ALA A 18 18.45 -39.38 -9.45
CA ALA A 18 18.52 -40.38 -8.40
C ALA A 18 17.99 -41.74 -8.89
N LEU A 19 18.41 -42.80 -8.17
CA LEU A 19 17.99 -44.20 -8.27
C LEU A 19 18.67 -45.03 -9.36
N LEU A 20 19.63 -45.87 -8.93
CA LEU A 20 19.54 -47.33 -9.05
C LEU A 20 20.76 -47.99 -8.36
N LEU A 21 20.52 -49.20 -7.85
CA LEU A 21 21.47 -50.19 -7.31
C LEU A 21 21.81 -50.12 -5.81
N SER A 22 20.84 -50.59 -5.03
CA SER A 22 20.95 -51.82 -4.24
C SER A 22 22.35 -52.47 -4.19
N GLY A 23 22.96 -52.45 -3.01
CA GLY A 23 24.14 -53.23 -2.67
C GLY A 23 24.16 -53.51 -1.17
N HIS A 24 23.46 -54.57 -0.75
CA HIS A 24 23.58 -55.11 0.60
C HIS A 24 24.99 -55.64 0.86
N VAL A 25 25.63 -55.20 1.95
CA VAL A 25 26.62 -56.00 2.66
C VAL A 25 26.33 -55.89 4.16
N PHE A 26 25.82 -56.99 4.71
CA PHE A 26 25.80 -57.26 6.14
C PHE A 26 27.20 -57.74 6.55
N LEU A 27 27.81 -57.08 7.52
CA LEU A 27 28.91 -57.64 8.31
C LEU A 27 28.53 -57.56 9.78
N THR A 28 28.59 -58.73 10.40
CA THR A 28 28.15 -59.05 11.75
C THR A 28 29.35 -59.13 12.70
N SER A 29 29.03 -58.94 13.99
CA SER A 29 29.76 -59.38 15.20
C SER A 29 30.60 -58.33 15.94
N PRO A 30 30.81 -58.50 17.26
CA PRO A 30 29.82 -58.88 18.27
C PRO A 30 29.82 -57.91 19.46
N ALA A 31 28.69 -57.85 20.17
CA ALA A 31 28.57 -57.15 21.44
C ALA A 31 29.32 -57.92 22.54
N THR A 32 30.26 -57.24 23.21
CA THR A 32 30.72 -57.61 24.54
C THR A 32 30.19 -56.58 25.52
N GLY A 33 29.30 -57.03 26.40
CA GLY A 33 28.82 -56.25 27.53
C GLY A 33 29.91 -56.14 28.58
N THR A 34 30.10 -54.95 29.11
CA THR A 34 30.71 -54.77 30.43
C THR A 34 29.97 -53.63 31.12
N THR A 35 29.30 -54.00 32.21
CA THR A 35 28.65 -53.10 33.14
C THR A 35 29.70 -52.37 33.98
N ALA A 36 29.66 -51.05 34.00
CA ALA A 36 30.34 -50.25 35.00
C ALA A 36 29.45 -49.06 35.40
N SER A 37 28.89 -49.15 36.61
CA SER A 37 28.28 -48.02 37.32
C SER A 37 29.37 -47.11 37.85
N THR A 38 29.37 -45.83 37.46
CA THR A 38 30.08 -44.77 38.21
C THR A 38 29.36 -43.41 38.04
N THR A 39 28.83 -42.92 39.18
CA THR A 39 28.60 -41.51 39.61
C THR A 39 27.95 -40.47 38.68
N PRO A 40 26.96 -39.68 39.17
CA PRO A 40 26.34 -38.62 38.39
C PRO A 40 27.29 -37.42 38.29
N ALA A 41 27.78 -37.13 37.08
CA ALA A 41 28.41 -35.85 36.79
C ALA A 41 27.33 -34.76 36.77
N SER A 42 27.50 -33.73 37.60
CA SER A 42 26.66 -32.54 37.60
C SER A 42 26.80 -31.84 36.24
N VAL A 43 25.78 -31.95 35.38
CA VAL A 43 25.66 -31.12 34.19
C VAL A 43 25.26 -29.73 34.65
N ARG A 44 26.24 -28.84 34.82
CA ARG A 44 25.98 -27.41 34.85
C ARG A 44 25.60 -27.01 33.43
N THR A 45 24.30 -26.86 33.19
CA THR A 45 23.79 -26.18 32.00
C THR A 45 24.26 -24.74 32.06
N ALA A 46 25.36 -24.42 31.39
CA ALA A 46 25.69 -23.05 31.05
C ALA A 46 24.59 -22.61 30.07
N LEU A 47 23.61 -21.86 30.57
CA LEU A 47 22.72 -21.08 29.73
C LEU A 47 23.61 -20.07 29.00
N SER A 48 23.89 -20.33 27.73
CA SER A 48 24.37 -19.28 26.84
C SER A 48 23.39 -18.10 26.92
N PRO A 49 23.87 -16.85 26.92
CA PRO A 49 22.98 -15.72 26.78
C PRO A 49 22.16 -15.94 25.51
N VAL A 50 20.84 -15.81 25.62
CA VAL A 50 19.97 -15.75 24.45
C VAL A 50 20.56 -14.66 23.56
N ASP A 51 21.00 -15.03 22.36
CA ASP A 51 21.46 -14.08 21.35
C ASP A 51 20.40 -12.99 21.27
N SER A 52 20.84 -11.74 21.45
CA SER A 52 19.98 -10.59 21.19
C SER A 52 19.44 -10.76 19.77
N PRO A 53 18.12 -10.56 19.53
CA PRO A 53 17.58 -10.68 18.19
C PRO A 53 18.44 -9.82 17.27
N ALA A 54 18.81 -10.39 16.12
CA ALA A 54 19.55 -9.66 15.09
C ALA A 54 18.91 -8.28 14.91
N PRO A 55 19.70 -7.20 14.78
CA PRO A 55 19.14 -5.87 14.63
C PRO A 55 18.12 -5.89 13.51
N LEU A 56 16.91 -5.40 13.80
CA LEU A 56 15.90 -5.13 12.78
C LEU A 56 16.59 -4.28 11.71
N ASN A 57 16.43 -4.62 10.44
CA ASN A 57 17.02 -3.84 9.35
C ASN A 57 16.62 -2.36 9.51
N GLY A 58 17.52 -1.45 9.12
CA GLY A 58 17.76 -0.14 9.72
C GLY A 58 16.64 0.92 9.74
N ASP A 59 15.41 0.59 9.38
CA ASP A 59 14.29 1.54 9.28
C ASP A 59 13.24 1.41 10.40
N TRP A 60 13.28 0.34 11.21
CA TRP A 60 12.42 0.24 12.39
C TRP A 60 12.92 1.14 13.54
N PRO A 61 12.05 1.93 14.18
CA PRO A 61 12.48 2.87 15.22
C PRO A 61 12.92 2.14 16.49
N GLU A 62 14.15 2.39 16.96
CA GLU A 62 14.72 1.78 18.18
C GLU A 62 13.85 1.98 19.44
N ASN A 63 13.18 3.13 19.53
CA ASN A 63 12.31 3.50 20.67
C ASN A 63 10.81 3.29 20.36
N GLY A 64 10.48 2.63 19.25
CA GLY A 64 9.10 2.33 18.87
C GLY A 64 8.55 1.07 19.54
N PRO A 65 7.25 0.78 19.35
CA PRO A 65 6.70 -0.54 19.69
C PRO A 65 7.44 -1.64 18.91
N SER A 66 7.54 -2.83 19.50
CA SER A 66 7.99 -4.02 18.76
C SER A 66 7.00 -4.36 17.62
N PRO A 67 7.45 -5.05 16.55
CA PRO A 67 6.58 -5.53 15.49
C PRO A 67 5.34 -6.30 15.98
N GLU A 68 5.52 -7.17 16.98
CA GLU A 68 4.41 -7.91 17.61
C GLU A 68 3.41 -6.95 18.26
N GLN A 69 3.87 -5.97 19.04
CA GLN A 69 2.99 -4.98 19.65
C GLN A 69 2.19 -4.19 18.60
N VAL A 70 2.82 -3.82 17.48
CA VAL A 70 2.13 -3.13 16.37
C VAL A 70 0.99 -3.98 15.83
N LEU A 71 1.20 -5.28 15.58
CA LEU A 71 0.14 -6.17 15.09
C LEU A 71 -1.04 -6.25 16.06
N TYR A 72 -0.79 -6.39 17.37
CA TYR A 72 -1.86 -6.44 18.37
C TYR A 72 -2.63 -5.12 18.54
N LEU A 73 -2.04 -3.98 18.15
CA LEU A 73 -2.71 -2.68 18.22
C LEU A 73 -3.74 -2.46 17.10
N GLN A 74 -3.61 -3.14 15.95
CA GLN A 74 -4.30 -2.78 14.72
C GLN A 74 -5.83 -2.72 14.85
N ARG A 75 -6.44 -3.74 15.46
CA ARG A 75 -7.90 -3.77 15.68
C ARG A 75 -8.40 -2.57 16.47
N ASN A 76 -7.63 -2.12 17.47
CA ASN A 76 -7.99 -0.98 18.29
C ASN A 76 -7.81 0.34 17.53
N LEU A 77 -6.75 0.45 16.72
CA LEU A 77 -6.48 1.61 15.88
C LEU A 77 -7.55 1.79 14.79
N VAL A 78 -7.94 0.73 14.10
CA VAL A 78 -9.05 0.77 13.11
C VAL A 78 -10.35 1.23 13.78
N ARG A 79 -10.71 0.63 14.91
CA ARG A 79 -11.91 1.03 15.66
C ARG A 79 -11.84 2.49 16.13
N ALA A 80 -10.67 2.95 16.56
CA ALA A 80 -10.47 4.34 16.96
C ALA A 80 -10.61 5.30 15.77
N ALA A 81 -10.05 4.95 14.62
CA ALA A 81 -10.16 5.73 13.39
C ALA A 81 -11.62 5.87 12.94
N LEU A 82 -12.38 4.78 12.93
CA LEU A 82 -13.81 4.81 12.60
C LEU A 82 -14.65 5.65 13.58
N ARG A 83 -14.33 5.61 14.88
CA ARG A 83 -15.03 6.44 15.90
C ARG A 83 -14.72 7.94 15.78
N LYS A 84 -13.59 8.32 15.16
CA LYS A 84 -13.21 9.71 14.94
C LYS A 84 -13.96 10.35 13.76
N LEU A 85 -14.66 9.57 12.93
CA LEU A 85 -15.44 10.10 11.83
C LEU A 85 -16.49 11.08 12.34
N THR A 86 -16.60 12.22 11.66
CA THR A 86 -17.64 13.19 12.01
C THR A 86 -19.03 12.64 11.66
N PRO A 87 -20.10 13.11 12.34
CA PRO A 87 -21.44 12.61 12.05
C PRO A 87 -21.85 12.83 10.59
N ARG A 88 -22.51 11.82 10.00
CA ARG A 88 -23.07 11.91 8.66
C ARG A 88 -24.05 13.09 8.54
N VAL A 89 -23.90 13.92 7.51
CA VAL A 89 -24.82 15.02 7.21
C VAL A 89 -26.10 14.47 6.57
N ALA A 90 -27.25 14.72 7.19
CA ALA A 90 -28.56 14.28 6.70
C ALA A 90 -28.96 14.98 5.38
N GLY A 91 -29.81 14.32 4.58
CA GLY A 91 -30.39 14.91 3.36
C GLY A 91 -29.46 15.00 2.15
N LYS A 92 -28.14 14.91 2.33
CA LYS A 92 -27.13 15.03 1.26
C LYS A 92 -26.33 13.72 1.08
N PRO A 93 -25.76 13.45 -0.10
CA PRO A 93 -24.67 12.48 -0.24
C PRO A 93 -23.49 12.90 0.64
N ASN A 94 -22.91 11.96 1.36
CA ASN A 94 -21.63 12.14 2.06
C ASN A 94 -20.54 11.38 1.30
N LEU A 95 -19.31 11.83 1.42
CA LEU A 95 -18.13 11.17 0.88
C LEU A 95 -17.27 10.68 2.04
N TYR A 96 -16.90 9.40 2.01
CA TYR A 96 -15.99 8.78 2.97
C TYR A 96 -14.70 8.44 2.24
N LEU A 97 -13.65 9.21 2.51
CA LEU A 97 -12.31 8.99 2.01
C LEU A 97 -11.61 7.97 2.90
N VAL A 98 -11.11 6.90 2.31
CA VAL A 98 -10.11 6.02 2.88
C VAL A 98 -8.82 6.26 2.10
N THR A 99 -7.77 6.70 2.78
CA THR A 99 -6.43 6.73 2.19
C THR A 99 -5.67 5.48 2.58
N PHE A 100 -4.85 4.99 1.66
CA PHE A 100 -4.03 3.80 1.84
C PHE A 100 -2.62 4.11 1.32
N ALA A 101 -1.67 4.37 2.24
CA ALA A 101 -0.25 4.55 1.94
C ALA A 101 0.50 3.23 2.19
N GLY A 102 0.77 2.48 1.11
CA GLY A 102 1.13 1.06 1.20
C GLY A 102 2.58 0.77 1.57
N ASP A 103 3.51 1.67 1.27
CA ASP A 103 4.94 1.45 1.52
C ASP A 103 5.45 2.36 2.65
N GLY A 104 6.01 1.73 3.69
CA GLY A 104 6.61 2.39 4.85
C GLY A 104 8.07 2.80 4.70
N GLY A 105 8.74 2.39 3.63
CA GLY A 105 10.13 2.76 3.33
C GLY A 105 10.28 4.20 2.84
N GLU A 106 9.21 4.82 2.34
CA GLU A 106 9.25 6.16 1.75
C GLU A 106 8.15 7.09 2.30
N ASP A 107 8.54 8.27 2.77
CA ASP A 107 7.62 9.24 3.36
C ASP A 107 6.58 9.80 2.37
N VAL A 108 6.87 9.75 1.07
CA VAL A 108 6.01 10.27 -0.01
C VAL A 108 4.57 9.78 0.10
N PHE A 109 4.38 8.50 0.43
CA PHE A 109 3.06 7.87 0.48
C PHE A 109 2.25 8.35 1.68
N ARG A 110 2.86 8.37 2.88
CA ARG A 110 2.26 8.97 4.08
C ARG A 110 1.91 10.44 3.84
N ASN A 111 2.82 11.20 3.24
CA ASN A 111 2.63 12.63 2.99
C ASN A 111 1.35 12.89 2.17
N GLU A 112 1.14 12.12 1.11
CA GLU A 112 -0.06 12.19 0.29
C GLU A 112 -1.33 11.74 1.03
N ALA A 113 -1.27 10.63 1.76
CA ALA A 113 -2.41 10.09 2.51
C ALA A 113 -2.89 11.08 3.59
N GLU A 114 -1.99 11.63 4.38
CA GLU A 114 -2.34 12.65 5.37
C GLU A 114 -2.80 13.95 4.72
N TYR A 115 -2.14 14.38 3.63
CA TYR A 115 -2.54 15.60 2.91
C TYR A 115 -3.95 15.46 2.36
N ALA A 116 -4.30 14.32 1.77
CA ALA A 116 -5.65 14.07 1.25
C ALA A 116 -6.71 14.20 2.37
N ALA A 117 -6.47 13.63 3.55
CA ALA A 117 -7.38 13.80 4.68
C ALA A 117 -7.52 15.29 5.09
N ARG A 118 -6.41 16.04 5.15
CA ARG A 118 -6.44 17.49 5.46
C ARG A 118 -7.17 18.29 4.39
N LEU A 119 -6.93 18.01 3.11
CA LEU A 119 -7.58 18.66 1.98
C LEU A 119 -9.08 18.43 2.00
N PHE A 120 -9.52 17.18 2.15
CA PHE A 120 -10.94 16.83 2.15
C PHE A 120 -11.69 17.48 3.32
N ALA A 121 -11.10 17.46 4.53
CA ALA A 121 -11.69 18.11 5.69
C ALA A 121 -11.82 19.63 5.53
N LYS A 122 -10.76 20.31 5.05
CA LYS A 122 -10.72 21.78 4.96
C LYS A 122 -11.47 22.33 3.75
N ARG A 123 -11.37 21.66 2.60
CA ARG A 123 -11.87 22.18 1.33
C ARG A 123 -13.26 21.66 0.99
N PHE A 124 -13.55 20.38 1.24
CA PHE A 124 -14.84 19.79 0.84
C PHE A 124 -15.87 19.74 1.98
N GLY A 125 -15.44 20.12 3.19
CA GLY A 125 -16.33 20.47 4.30
C GLY A 125 -16.98 19.28 4.99
N ALA A 126 -18.07 19.54 5.72
CA ALA A 126 -18.68 18.59 6.66
C ALA A 126 -19.30 17.34 6.03
N THR A 127 -19.47 17.28 4.70
CA THR A 127 -19.92 16.08 3.99
C THR A 127 -18.77 15.13 3.64
N SER A 128 -17.53 15.49 3.96
CA SER A 128 -16.34 14.67 3.75
C SER A 128 -15.79 14.15 5.07
N HIS A 129 -15.63 12.83 5.13
CA HIS A 129 -15.14 12.10 6.30
C HIS A 129 -13.91 11.30 5.89
N SER A 130 -12.87 11.23 6.70
CA SER A 130 -11.61 10.59 6.31
C SER A 130 -11.14 9.56 7.33
N VAL A 131 -10.69 8.41 6.82
CA VAL A 131 -9.91 7.40 7.54
C VAL A 131 -8.56 7.29 6.83
N VAL A 132 -7.46 7.36 7.59
CA VAL A 132 -6.10 7.22 7.04
C VAL A 132 -5.55 5.88 7.48
N LEU A 133 -5.19 5.04 6.50
CA LEU A 133 -4.38 3.85 6.68
C LEU A 133 -3.01 4.14 6.07
N GLU A 134 -1.94 3.91 6.82
CA GLU A 134 -0.59 4.19 6.36
C GLU A 134 0.43 3.27 7.00
N ASN A 135 1.42 2.89 6.22
CA ASN A 135 2.63 2.26 6.71
C ASN A 135 3.70 3.35 6.82
N ASN A 136 4.20 3.57 8.03
CA ASN A 136 5.32 4.47 8.28
C ASN A 136 5.91 4.24 9.70
N PRO A 137 7.24 4.22 9.86
CA PRO A 137 7.90 4.13 11.17
C PRO A 137 7.40 5.14 12.22
N ALA A 138 7.02 6.35 11.80
CA ALA A 138 6.62 7.42 12.71
C ALA A 138 5.18 7.26 13.25
N THR A 139 4.36 6.37 12.68
CA THR A 139 2.92 6.31 13.00
C THR A 139 2.41 4.94 13.45
N LEU A 140 3.33 4.02 13.74
CA LEU A 140 3.08 2.64 14.21
C LEU A 140 2.08 2.49 15.39
N SER A 141 1.90 3.54 16.20
CA SER A 141 0.98 3.56 17.35
C SER A 141 -0.17 4.56 17.23
N THR A 142 -0.23 5.34 16.15
CA THR A 142 -1.18 6.46 15.99
C THR A 142 -2.14 6.26 14.82
N HIS A 143 -1.69 5.57 13.77
CA HIS A 143 -2.48 5.22 12.60
C HIS A 143 -2.58 3.70 12.42
N PRO A 144 -3.74 3.18 12.00
CA PRO A 144 -3.81 1.80 11.54
C PRO A 144 -2.93 1.62 10.29
N LEU A 145 -2.26 0.48 10.21
CA LEU A 145 -1.45 0.12 9.05
C LEU A 145 -2.30 0.05 7.79
N ALA A 146 -1.73 0.48 6.67
CA ALA A 146 -2.21 0.17 5.34
C ALA A 146 -1.91 -1.31 5.05
N SER A 147 -2.80 -2.19 5.50
CA SER A 147 -2.71 -3.63 5.26
C SER A 147 -4.01 -4.15 4.68
N TRP A 148 -3.96 -5.32 4.04
CA TRP A 148 -5.14 -6.04 3.56
C TRP A 148 -6.23 -6.11 4.63
N SER A 149 -5.91 -6.68 5.80
CA SER A 149 -6.89 -6.94 6.85
C SER A 149 -7.49 -5.64 7.41
N ASN A 150 -6.68 -4.59 7.57
CA ASN A 150 -7.19 -3.31 8.06
C ASN A 150 -8.07 -2.62 7.02
N LEU A 151 -7.74 -2.72 5.72
CA LEU A 151 -8.59 -2.20 4.65
C LEU A 151 -9.96 -2.88 4.69
N GLU A 152 -10.01 -4.20 4.80
CA GLU A 152 -11.28 -4.94 4.95
C GLU A 152 -12.07 -4.52 6.18
N ASP A 153 -11.42 -4.42 7.35
CA ASP A 153 -12.08 -4.03 8.60
C ASP A 153 -12.63 -2.60 8.55
N VAL A 154 -11.91 -1.67 7.93
CA VAL A 154 -12.33 -0.28 7.73
C VAL A 154 -13.52 -0.21 6.79
N LEU A 155 -13.45 -0.90 5.64
CA LEU A 155 -14.54 -0.92 4.67
C LEU A 155 -15.80 -1.57 5.25
N HIS A 156 -15.66 -2.68 5.97
CA HIS A 156 -16.78 -3.31 6.67
C HIS A 156 -17.37 -2.39 7.76
N GLY A 157 -16.53 -1.66 8.49
CA GLY A 157 -16.95 -0.63 9.43
C GLY A 157 -17.74 0.49 8.77
N LEU A 158 -17.25 1.01 7.65
CA LEU A 158 -17.92 2.03 6.84
C LEU A 158 -19.24 1.53 6.25
N GLY A 159 -19.36 0.25 5.89
CA GLY A 159 -20.61 -0.37 5.44
C GLY A 159 -21.75 -0.25 6.47
N LYS A 160 -21.43 -0.06 7.75
CA LYS A 160 -22.41 0.15 8.85
C LYS A 160 -22.73 1.62 9.10
N ILE A 161 -21.84 2.53 8.69
CA ILE A 161 -21.93 3.98 8.94
C ILE A 161 -22.59 4.68 7.75
N MET A 162 -22.22 4.28 6.54
CA MET A 162 -22.68 4.85 5.29
C MET A 162 -24.14 4.51 5.00
N LYS A 163 -24.79 5.35 4.18
CA LYS A 163 -25.99 4.97 3.42
C LYS A 163 -25.54 4.48 2.05
N PRO A 164 -25.42 3.17 1.79
CA PRO A 164 -24.65 2.68 0.64
C PRO A 164 -25.24 3.07 -0.73
N ASP A 165 -26.55 3.34 -0.81
CA ASP A 165 -27.22 3.83 -2.02
C ASP A 165 -27.04 5.33 -2.30
N ARG A 166 -26.52 6.09 -1.34
CA ARG A 166 -26.44 7.56 -1.38
C ARG A 166 -25.05 8.12 -1.13
N ASP A 167 -24.29 7.50 -0.24
CA ASP A 167 -22.96 7.97 0.12
C ASP A 167 -21.92 7.36 -0.83
N ILE A 168 -20.79 8.05 -0.94
CA ILE A 168 -19.72 7.73 -1.87
C ILE A 168 -18.54 7.22 -1.06
N LEU A 169 -18.07 6.01 -1.33
CA LEU A 169 -16.75 5.57 -0.88
C LEU A 169 -15.73 6.17 -1.84
N MET A 170 -14.71 6.82 -1.31
CA MET A 170 -13.50 7.14 -2.07
C MET A 170 -12.33 6.39 -1.46
N LEU A 171 -11.65 5.58 -2.26
CA LEU A 171 -10.39 4.94 -1.89
C LEU A 171 -9.27 5.62 -2.68
N TYR A 172 -8.31 6.21 -1.96
CA TYR A 172 -7.10 6.78 -2.53
C TYR A 172 -5.91 5.92 -2.09
N VAL A 173 -5.40 5.13 -3.02
CA VAL A 173 -4.23 4.28 -2.82
C VAL A 173 -3.00 5.01 -3.37
N THR A 174 -1.94 5.04 -2.59
CA THR A 174 -0.63 5.53 -3.01
C THR A 174 0.44 4.56 -2.51
N SER A 175 1.18 3.96 -3.44
CA SER A 175 2.25 2.99 -3.18
C SER A 175 3.08 2.75 -4.43
N HIS A 176 4.10 1.92 -4.34
CA HIS A 176 4.69 1.28 -5.51
C HIS A 176 3.73 0.27 -6.14
N GLY A 177 4.00 -0.07 -7.40
CA GLY A 177 3.35 -1.18 -8.07
C GLY A 177 4.25 -1.82 -9.12
N ASP A 178 3.89 -3.01 -9.55
CA ASP A 178 4.69 -3.83 -10.47
C ASP A 178 3.95 -4.23 -11.75
N GLU A 179 4.67 -4.93 -12.63
CA GLU A 179 4.17 -5.35 -13.94
C GLU A 179 3.03 -6.37 -13.87
N ASP A 180 2.90 -7.07 -12.75
CA ASP A 180 1.81 -8.03 -12.48
C ASP A 180 0.56 -7.34 -11.89
N HIS A 181 0.64 -6.02 -11.70
CA HIS A 181 -0.42 -5.16 -11.17
C HIS A 181 -0.72 -5.43 -9.70
N ASP A 182 0.35 -5.65 -8.93
CA ASP A 182 0.31 -5.68 -7.47
C ASP A 182 0.69 -4.31 -6.90
N LEU A 183 0.09 -3.98 -5.75
CA LEU A 183 0.47 -2.85 -4.91
C LEU A 183 1.47 -3.34 -3.87
N LEU A 184 2.58 -2.61 -3.71
CA LEU A 184 3.47 -2.84 -2.59
C LEU A 184 2.73 -2.53 -1.28
N VAL A 185 2.73 -3.48 -0.37
CA VAL A 185 2.25 -3.34 1.00
C VAL A 185 3.40 -3.74 1.91
N ASP A 186 4.12 -2.75 2.43
CA ASP A 186 5.32 -3.00 3.20
C ASP A 186 5.43 -2.12 4.45
N MET A 187 5.93 -2.75 5.52
CA MET A 187 6.32 -2.15 6.78
C MET A 187 7.29 -3.12 7.47
N ASP A 188 8.46 -3.36 6.86
CA ASP A 188 9.48 -4.29 7.38
C ASP A 188 9.70 -4.08 8.90
N PRO A 189 9.70 -5.15 9.73
CA PRO A 189 9.69 -6.58 9.39
C PRO A 189 8.30 -7.24 9.45
N LEU A 190 7.22 -6.48 9.29
CA LEU A 190 5.87 -7.03 9.36
C LEU A 190 5.57 -7.88 8.11
N PRO A 191 5.03 -9.10 8.27
CA PRO A 191 4.69 -9.97 7.14
C PRO A 191 3.33 -9.56 6.55
N LEU A 192 3.27 -8.42 5.86
CA LEU A 192 2.05 -7.90 5.26
C LEU A 192 1.80 -8.50 3.87
N ASP A 193 0.53 -8.78 3.57
CA ASP A 193 0.10 -9.29 2.27
C ASP A 193 0.06 -8.18 1.21
N GLN A 194 0.67 -8.45 0.05
CA GLN A 194 0.55 -7.61 -1.14
C GLN A 194 -0.90 -7.60 -1.65
N ILE A 195 -1.29 -6.57 -2.42
CA ILE A 195 -2.66 -6.45 -2.93
C ILE A 195 -2.65 -6.33 -4.45
N GLY A 196 -3.11 -7.38 -5.13
CA GLY A 196 -3.29 -7.36 -6.58
C GLY A 196 -4.55 -6.64 -7.07
N ALA A 197 -4.61 -6.40 -8.37
CA ALA A 197 -5.78 -5.78 -9.02
C ALA A 197 -7.09 -6.56 -8.79
N SER A 198 -7.04 -7.90 -8.89
CA SER A 198 -8.21 -8.76 -8.64
C SER A 198 -8.58 -8.83 -7.16
N ASP A 199 -7.57 -8.76 -6.30
CA ASP A 199 -7.73 -8.79 -4.85
C ASP A 199 -8.47 -7.56 -4.34
N LEU A 200 -8.04 -6.36 -4.78
CA LEU A 200 -8.68 -5.10 -4.41
C LEU A 200 -10.15 -5.07 -4.88
N ALA A 201 -10.43 -5.56 -6.09
CA ALA A 201 -11.79 -5.71 -6.58
C ALA A 201 -12.61 -6.65 -5.68
N GLY A 202 -12.05 -7.81 -5.33
CA GLY A 202 -12.68 -8.75 -4.41
C GLY A 202 -12.98 -8.16 -3.03
N ILE A 203 -12.05 -7.39 -2.46
CA ILE A 203 -12.25 -6.68 -1.18
C ILE A 203 -13.44 -5.72 -1.27
N LEU A 204 -13.54 -4.96 -2.36
CA LEU A 204 -14.59 -3.97 -2.58
C LEU A 204 -15.95 -4.60 -2.90
N ASP A 205 -15.99 -5.71 -3.63
CA ASP A 205 -17.21 -6.42 -4.02
C ASP A 205 -17.92 -7.08 -2.83
N ARG A 206 -17.18 -7.37 -1.75
CA ARG A 206 -17.75 -7.83 -0.47
C ARG A 206 -18.49 -6.73 0.29
N GLN A 207 -18.48 -5.48 -0.19
CA GLN A 207 -19.04 -4.32 0.49
C GLN A 207 -20.31 -3.80 -0.22
N PRO A 208 -21.27 -3.21 0.51
CA PRO A 208 -22.54 -2.78 -0.07
C PRO A 208 -22.47 -1.46 -0.86
N PHE A 209 -21.27 -0.93 -1.15
CA PHE A 209 -21.12 0.42 -1.71
C PHE A 209 -21.54 0.50 -3.18
N LYS A 210 -22.62 1.25 -3.44
CA LYS A 210 -23.08 1.52 -4.81
C LYS A 210 -22.21 2.54 -5.54
N TRP A 211 -21.79 3.58 -4.83
CA TRP A 211 -21.03 4.69 -5.42
C TRP A 211 -19.59 4.67 -4.92
N LYS A 212 -18.65 4.52 -5.85
CA LYS A 212 -17.23 4.37 -5.56
C LYS A 212 -16.38 5.31 -6.40
N VAL A 213 -15.36 5.89 -5.80
CA VAL A 213 -14.27 6.59 -6.48
C VAL A 213 -12.97 5.89 -6.06
N LEU A 214 -12.28 5.30 -7.02
CA LEU A 214 -11.10 4.48 -6.78
C LEU A 214 -9.94 5.16 -7.49
N VAL A 215 -8.97 5.63 -6.72
CA VAL A 215 -7.78 6.31 -7.24
C VAL A 215 -6.58 5.46 -6.89
N VAL A 216 -5.91 4.93 -7.91
CA VAL A 216 -4.74 4.05 -7.76
C VAL A 216 -3.50 4.80 -8.24
N ASN A 217 -2.75 5.36 -7.30
CA ASN A 217 -1.51 6.07 -7.54
C ASN A 217 -0.32 5.11 -7.37
N ALA A 218 0.02 4.40 -8.45
CA ALA A 218 1.13 3.45 -8.50
C ALA A 218 1.61 3.23 -9.95
N CYS A 219 2.81 2.69 -10.11
CA CYS A 219 3.29 2.16 -11.39
C CYS A 219 2.35 1.07 -11.89
N TYR A 220 2.17 0.96 -13.22
CA TYR A 220 1.33 -0.05 -13.88
C TYR A 220 -0.14 -0.06 -13.45
N SER A 221 -0.59 0.99 -12.72
CA SER A 221 -1.91 1.07 -12.09
C SER A 221 -3.09 0.98 -13.06
N GLY A 222 -2.89 1.21 -14.36
CA GLY A 222 -3.88 0.95 -15.40
C GLY A 222 -4.44 -0.48 -15.39
N GLY A 223 -3.65 -1.45 -14.90
CA GLY A 223 -4.07 -2.84 -14.72
C GLY A 223 -5.20 -3.04 -13.70
N PHE A 224 -5.45 -2.05 -12.83
CA PHE A 224 -6.56 -2.07 -11.88
C PHE A 224 -7.89 -1.66 -12.51
N ILE A 225 -7.91 -1.03 -13.69
CA ILE A 225 -9.17 -0.59 -14.32
C ILE A 225 -10.09 -1.76 -14.67
N PRO A 226 -9.64 -2.83 -15.38
CA PRO A 226 -10.53 -3.90 -15.80
C PRO A 226 -11.32 -4.58 -14.68
N PRO A 227 -10.73 -4.93 -13.51
CA PRO A 227 -11.49 -5.53 -12.42
C PRO A 227 -12.25 -4.53 -11.54
N LEU A 228 -11.86 -3.24 -11.51
CA LEU A 228 -12.53 -2.23 -10.66
C LEU A 228 -13.67 -1.48 -11.35
N ARG A 229 -13.66 -1.40 -12.68
CA ARG A 229 -14.67 -0.64 -13.43
C ARG A 229 -16.07 -1.24 -13.30
N GLY A 230 -17.08 -0.39 -13.37
CA GLY A 230 -18.47 -0.83 -13.35
C GLY A 230 -19.44 0.31 -13.10
N PRO A 231 -20.76 0.04 -13.17
CA PRO A 231 -21.78 1.04 -12.85
C PRO A 231 -21.55 1.62 -11.45
N GLY A 232 -21.69 2.94 -11.33
CA GLY A 232 -21.49 3.65 -10.07
C GLY A 232 -20.03 3.78 -9.60
N THR A 233 -19.05 3.37 -10.40
CA THR A 233 -17.63 3.49 -10.06
C THR A 233 -16.91 4.49 -10.97
N LEU A 234 -16.10 5.37 -10.39
CA LEU A 234 -15.08 6.15 -11.08
C LEU A 234 -13.72 5.55 -10.74
N VAL A 235 -12.91 5.18 -11.74
CA VAL A 235 -11.54 4.68 -11.53
C VAL A 235 -10.55 5.66 -12.17
N LEU A 236 -9.55 6.10 -11.40
CA LEU A 236 -8.45 6.95 -11.85
C LEU A 236 -7.13 6.23 -11.57
N THR A 237 -6.21 6.22 -12.54
CA THR A 237 -4.90 5.60 -12.38
C THR A 237 -3.78 6.55 -12.76
N ALA A 238 -2.65 6.45 -12.07
CA ALA A 238 -1.49 7.29 -12.30
C ALA A 238 -0.71 6.93 -13.56
N ALA A 239 -0.84 5.69 -14.05
CA ALA A 239 -0.17 5.22 -15.24
C ALA A 239 -1.05 4.25 -16.05
N ARG A 240 -0.64 4.02 -17.30
CA ARG A 240 -1.13 2.93 -18.15
C ARG A 240 -0.62 1.58 -17.63
N THR A 241 -1.33 0.51 -18.01
CA THR A 241 -1.07 -0.88 -17.57
C THR A 241 0.36 -1.39 -17.80
N ASP A 242 1.11 -0.83 -18.74
CA ASP A 242 2.48 -1.23 -19.12
C ASP A 242 3.48 -0.06 -18.96
N ARG A 243 3.17 0.89 -18.06
CA ARG A 243 3.97 2.11 -17.83
C ARG A 243 4.20 2.34 -16.34
N SER A 244 5.38 2.82 -15.99
CA SER A 244 5.67 3.37 -14.67
C SER A 244 5.02 4.75 -14.46
N SER A 245 4.79 5.12 -13.20
CA SER A 245 4.54 6.50 -12.76
C SER A 245 5.79 7.08 -12.08
N PHE A 246 5.80 8.38 -11.77
CA PHE A 246 7.01 9.08 -11.33
C PHE A 246 6.83 9.88 -10.03
N GLY A 247 7.96 10.23 -9.39
CA GLY A 247 8.01 11.01 -8.16
C GLY A 247 7.80 10.18 -6.88
N CYS A 248 7.95 8.87 -6.95
CA CYS A 248 8.03 7.97 -5.79
C CYS A 248 9.50 7.62 -5.57
N GLY A 249 10.07 8.07 -4.45
CA GLY A 249 11.48 7.94 -4.11
C GLY A 249 11.75 8.57 -2.75
N SER A 250 12.79 8.12 -2.03
CA SER A 250 13.16 8.62 -0.70
C SER A 250 13.35 10.14 -0.60
N ASP A 251 13.78 10.79 -1.70
CA ASP A 251 13.98 12.25 -1.76
C ASP A 251 12.74 13.02 -2.25
N SER A 252 11.64 12.33 -2.54
CA SER A 252 10.41 12.93 -3.07
C SER A 252 9.40 13.18 -1.97
N ASP A 253 8.93 14.42 -1.86
CA ASP A 253 7.85 14.75 -0.92
C ASP A 253 6.47 14.33 -1.43
N ILE A 254 6.31 14.24 -2.76
CA ILE A 254 5.04 13.95 -3.44
C ILE A 254 5.27 13.35 -4.84
N THR A 255 4.41 12.42 -5.26
CA THR A 255 4.43 11.84 -6.61
C THR A 255 3.94 12.85 -7.66
N TYR A 256 4.23 12.59 -8.94
CA TYR A 256 3.75 13.44 -10.04
C TYR A 256 2.22 13.46 -10.09
N PHE A 257 1.58 12.29 -9.94
CA PHE A 257 0.13 12.20 -9.94
C PHE A 257 -0.51 12.82 -8.70
N GLY A 258 0.06 12.59 -7.51
CA GLY A 258 -0.36 13.26 -6.28
C GLY A 258 -0.23 14.77 -6.38
N LYS A 259 0.87 15.28 -6.92
CA LYS A 259 1.05 16.72 -7.14
C LYS A 259 0.01 17.28 -8.11
N ALA A 260 -0.14 16.65 -9.27
CA ALA A 260 -1.00 17.15 -10.32
C ALA A 260 -2.50 17.05 -9.96
N TRP A 261 -2.94 15.89 -9.50
CA TRP A 261 -4.35 15.62 -9.22
C TRP A 261 -4.76 16.06 -7.81
N LEU A 262 -4.08 15.53 -6.79
CA LEU A 262 -4.47 15.70 -5.40
C LEU A 262 -4.17 17.12 -4.90
N VAL A 263 -2.99 17.69 -5.19
CA VAL A 263 -2.62 19.04 -4.74
C VAL A 263 -3.12 20.10 -5.71
N ASP A 264 -2.63 20.13 -6.93
CA ASP A 264 -2.84 21.29 -7.81
C ASP A 264 -4.28 21.33 -8.34
N ALA A 265 -4.78 20.22 -8.89
CA ALA A 265 -6.09 20.21 -9.53
C ALA A 265 -7.27 20.23 -8.55
N LEU A 266 -7.22 19.50 -7.43
CA LEU A 266 -8.31 19.54 -6.44
C LEU A 266 -8.36 20.87 -5.65
N ASN A 267 -7.25 21.60 -5.55
CA ASN A 267 -7.30 23.00 -5.11
C ASN A 267 -7.90 23.92 -6.18
N ARG A 268 -7.87 23.58 -7.47
CA ARG A 268 -8.52 24.39 -8.52
C ARG A 268 -10.00 24.08 -8.70
N THR A 269 -10.43 22.84 -8.46
CA THR A 269 -11.82 22.42 -8.66
C THR A 269 -12.22 21.25 -7.77
N PRO A 270 -13.45 21.22 -7.22
CA PRO A 270 -13.98 20.05 -6.50
C PRO A 270 -14.46 18.93 -7.44
N ASP A 271 -14.44 19.13 -8.77
CA ASP A 271 -14.87 18.13 -9.74
C ASP A 271 -13.72 17.17 -10.08
N PHE A 272 -13.77 15.95 -9.56
CA PHE A 272 -12.71 14.94 -9.71
C PHE A 272 -12.38 14.60 -11.16
N ILE A 273 -13.37 14.60 -12.06
CA ILE A 273 -13.19 14.30 -13.48
C ILE A 273 -12.49 15.49 -14.17
N GLN A 274 -12.91 16.73 -13.83
CA GLN A 274 -12.21 17.91 -14.32
C GLN A 274 -10.80 18.02 -13.75
N ALA A 275 -10.60 17.66 -12.48
CA ALA A 275 -9.29 17.64 -11.84
C ALA A 275 -8.35 16.64 -12.53
N PHE A 276 -8.86 15.46 -12.91
CA PHE A 276 -8.09 14.48 -13.68
C PHE A 276 -7.64 15.03 -15.05
N LYS A 277 -8.52 15.74 -15.76
CA LYS A 277 -8.14 16.38 -17.04
C LYS A 277 -7.02 17.41 -16.87
N LEU A 278 -7.07 18.21 -15.80
CA LEU A 278 -6.02 19.18 -15.49
C LEU A 278 -4.71 18.45 -15.15
N ALA A 279 -4.80 17.41 -14.33
CA ALA A 279 -3.64 16.62 -13.93
C ALA A 279 -2.92 15.98 -15.11
N ASN A 280 -3.67 15.41 -16.07
CA ASN A 280 -3.09 14.78 -17.26
C ASN A 280 -2.29 15.78 -18.13
N ILE A 281 -2.77 17.04 -18.23
CA ILE A 281 -2.05 18.12 -18.94
C ILE A 281 -0.73 18.44 -18.21
N ASP A 282 -0.78 18.58 -16.90
CA ASP A 282 0.40 18.93 -16.10
C ASP A 282 1.45 17.81 -16.10
N ILE A 283 1.04 16.56 -15.89
CA ILE A 283 1.91 15.37 -15.95
C ILE A 283 2.56 15.24 -17.32
N SER A 284 1.78 15.29 -18.41
CA SER A 284 2.32 15.18 -19.78
C SER A 284 3.36 16.25 -20.08
N ARG A 285 3.19 17.45 -19.53
CA ARG A 285 4.15 18.55 -19.67
C ARG A 285 5.44 18.26 -18.90
N TRP A 286 5.35 17.85 -17.63
CA TRP A 286 6.52 17.55 -16.80
C TRP A 286 7.31 16.38 -17.37
N GLU A 287 6.65 15.28 -17.71
CA GLU A 287 7.30 14.09 -18.27
C GLU A 287 8.03 14.39 -19.58
N LYS A 288 7.45 15.25 -20.43
CA LYS A 288 8.13 15.73 -21.65
C LYS A 288 9.36 16.58 -21.34
N GLN A 289 9.31 17.41 -20.29
CA GLN A 289 10.45 18.22 -19.85
C GLN A 289 11.58 17.34 -19.31
N ASP A 290 11.23 16.30 -18.56
CA ASP A 290 12.16 15.36 -17.95
C ASP A 290 12.62 14.27 -18.92
N LYS A 291 12.04 14.21 -20.12
CA LYS A 291 12.38 13.27 -21.21
C LYS A 291 12.21 11.81 -20.79
N VAL A 292 11.23 11.54 -19.95
CA VAL A 292 10.83 10.19 -19.57
C VAL A 292 9.77 9.65 -20.53
N THR A 293 9.59 8.34 -20.52
CA THR A 293 8.46 7.72 -21.24
C THR A 293 7.17 8.11 -20.53
N PRO A 294 6.17 8.69 -21.21
CA PRO A 294 4.96 9.16 -20.56
C PRO A 294 4.21 8.05 -19.81
N SER A 295 3.73 8.36 -18.60
CA SER A 295 2.95 7.42 -17.79
C SER A 295 1.55 7.18 -18.36
N GLU A 296 1.00 8.14 -19.09
CA GLU A 296 -0.35 8.11 -19.68
C GLU A 296 -1.45 7.79 -18.64
N PRO A 297 -1.69 8.65 -17.62
CA PRO A 297 -2.72 8.42 -16.61
C PRO A 297 -4.09 8.11 -17.23
N GLN A 298 -4.84 7.15 -16.67
CA GLN A 298 -6.10 6.68 -17.25
C GLN A 298 -7.32 6.94 -16.34
N ILE A 299 -8.50 7.00 -16.97
CA ILE A 299 -9.78 7.24 -16.31
C ILE A 299 -10.88 6.34 -16.90
N ASP A 300 -11.66 5.69 -16.04
CA ASP A 300 -12.90 4.98 -16.38
C ASP A 300 -14.07 5.59 -15.60
N ILE A 301 -15.15 5.93 -16.32
CA ILE A 301 -16.33 6.59 -15.74
C ILE A 301 -17.54 5.68 -15.90
N GLY A 302 -17.86 4.95 -14.85
CA GLY A 302 -19.03 4.09 -14.77
C GLY A 302 -20.36 4.85 -14.86
N ALA A 303 -21.41 4.16 -15.30
CA ALA A 303 -22.74 4.77 -15.41
C ALA A 303 -23.22 5.35 -14.07
N GLY A 304 -23.68 6.59 -14.08
CA GLY A 304 -24.30 7.27 -12.94
C GLY A 304 -23.35 7.99 -11.95
N ILE A 305 -22.08 7.58 -11.83
CA ILE A 305 -21.17 8.14 -10.80
C ILE A 305 -20.95 9.64 -10.95
N ALA A 306 -20.85 10.13 -12.19
CA ALA A 306 -20.68 11.56 -12.46
C ALA A 306 -21.87 12.40 -11.92
N GLY A 307 -23.09 11.87 -12.05
CA GLY A 307 -24.30 12.51 -11.51
C GLY A 307 -24.31 12.50 -9.99
N GLN A 308 -23.90 11.38 -9.37
CA GLN A 308 -23.82 11.29 -7.91
C GLN A 308 -22.78 12.23 -7.32
N LEU A 309 -21.59 12.33 -7.95
CA LEU A 309 -20.56 13.28 -7.56
C LEU A 309 -21.03 14.73 -7.71
N ALA A 310 -21.80 15.04 -8.77
CA ALA A 310 -22.40 16.36 -8.93
C ALA A 310 -23.42 16.67 -7.80
N LEU A 311 -24.21 15.70 -7.35
CA LEU A 311 -25.11 15.85 -6.20
C LEU A 311 -24.35 16.09 -4.90
N TRP A 312 -23.26 15.36 -4.66
CA TRP A 312 -22.38 15.59 -3.51
C TRP A 312 -21.78 17.01 -3.52
N ARG A 313 -21.27 17.46 -4.68
CA ARG A 313 -20.69 18.82 -4.85
C ARG A 313 -21.68 19.95 -4.56
N LYS A 314 -22.97 19.78 -4.87
CA LYS A 314 -24.01 20.77 -4.49
C LYS A 314 -24.20 20.88 -2.97
N GLY A 315 -23.64 19.94 -2.19
CA GLY A 315 -23.79 19.86 -0.75
C GLY A 315 -22.90 20.81 0.05
N PHE A 316 -21.87 21.39 -0.55
CA PHE A 316 -20.89 22.25 0.09
C PHE A 316 -20.41 23.38 -0.84
N ILE A 317 -19.74 24.38 -0.27
CA ILE A 317 -18.97 25.38 -1.01
C ILE A 317 -17.50 25.09 -0.70
N PRO A 318 -16.61 24.97 -1.71
CA PRO A 318 -15.20 24.72 -1.44
C PRO A 318 -14.60 25.76 -0.50
N GLY A 319 -13.87 25.29 0.51
CA GLY A 319 -13.02 26.12 1.37
C GLY A 319 -11.83 26.71 0.61
N PRO A 320 -10.92 27.44 1.29
CA PRO A 320 -9.70 27.97 0.67
C PRO A 320 -8.75 26.85 0.21
N ASP A 321 -7.76 27.22 -0.59
CA ASP A 321 -6.72 26.29 -1.05
C ASP A 321 -5.89 25.80 0.14
N VAL A 322 -5.58 24.51 0.12
CA VAL A 322 -4.84 23.84 1.20
C VAL A 322 -3.41 23.62 0.70
N PRO A 323 -2.42 24.37 1.22
CA PRO A 323 -1.04 24.20 0.77
C PRO A 323 -0.53 22.80 1.13
N PHE A 324 0.20 22.19 0.19
CA PHE A 324 0.96 20.99 0.47
C PHE A 324 2.22 21.38 1.23
N VAL A 325 2.33 20.93 2.47
CA VAL A 325 3.52 21.05 3.31
C VAL A 325 3.81 19.64 3.82
N PRO A 326 4.90 19.00 3.36
CA PRO A 326 5.29 17.70 3.87
C PRO A 326 5.62 17.84 5.37
N PRO A 327 5.24 16.86 6.22
CA PRO A 327 5.74 16.77 7.58
C PRO A 327 7.27 16.84 7.58
N ALA A 328 7.85 17.48 8.59
CA ALA A 328 9.30 17.49 8.73
C ALA A 328 9.80 16.03 8.85
N ALA A 329 10.81 15.67 8.05
CA ALA A 329 11.46 14.38 8.17
C ALA A 329 11.89 14.16 9.63
N PRO A 330 11.64 12.97 10.21
CA PRO A 330 12.20 12.66 11.52
C PRO A 330 13.72 12.85 11.45
N ALA A 331 14.29 13.48 12.48
CA ALA A 331 15.72 13.72 12.53
C ALA A 331 16.46 12.38 12.51
N THR A 332 16.91 11.95 11.33
CA THR A 332 17.79 10.80 11.21
C THR A 332 19.06 11.12 11.99
N ALA A 333 19.37 10.28 12.97
CA ALA A 333 20.65 10.32 13.64
C ALA A 333 21.71 10.12 12.54
N ARG A 334 22.36 11.22 12.13
CA ARG A 334 23.52 11.14 11.26
C ARG A 334 24.51 10.19 11.92
N SER A 335 24.60 8.97 11.39
CA SER A 335 25.70 8.06 11.66
C SER A 335 26.97 8.81 11.31
N ALA A 336 27.64 9.34 12.34
CA ALA A 336 28.95 9.92 12.19
C ALA A 336 29.84 8.82 11.64
N SER A 337 30.22 8.95 10.36
CA SER A 337 31.28 8.17 9.74
C SER A 337 32.52 8.33 10.63
N LEU A 338 32.76 7.32 11.46
CA LEU A 338 34.04 7.09 12.10
C LEU A 338 35.01 6.76 10.98
N ARG A 339 35.82 7.74 10.60
CA ARG A 339 37.08 7.50 9.90
C ARG A 339 37.97 6.70 10.86
N GLN A 340 38.26 5.46 10.50
CA GLN A 340 39.52 4.81 10.79
C GLN A 340 40.12 4.39 9.43
#